data_AF-A0A4R6R1L7-F1
#
_entry.id   AF-A0A4R6R1L7-F1
#
_cell.length_a   1.000
_cell.length_b   1.000
_cell.length_c   1.000
_cell.angle_alpha   90.00
_cell.angle_beta   90.00
_cell.angle_gamma   90.00
#
_symmetry.space_group_name_H-M   'P 1'
#
loop_
_entity.id
_entity.type
_entity.pdbx_description
1 polymer ?
#
loop_
_entity_poly.entity_id
_entity_poly.type
_entity_poly.pdbx_seq_one_letter_code
_entity_poly.pdbx_strand_id
1 'polypeptide(L)'
;MNGPGAIQDYVLAADRENTVRSYANAIKHFETTWKGLLPATSDSVARYLAEHATTLSISTLRQRLAALSRWHADHGFPDPTRSALVQRVFKGVRVKHATAQKRAKPLELEILEQVSDWLSAAQATAGKLGRKTEVLRRTRDRSLLLLGFWRAFRADELTSMRIEEVEARRGVGWTWRPRRTKTVAEGEDREFACPALSRLCPVDAYVDWIQASGLKSGPVFPAIDMWGNVSDSAMQPQAVIPLLRRILQDAGVDAASSYSSHSMRRGFANWATSSGWDVKELMAHVGWRDVGTAVRYIDASQDRFKAKFEQGLAKSAPEPAATTAPAAPSPAPVAVIHLRMLLTKPGGSRKGTERAQQQIQAMHLNKYGVRPIDQDGRRFELRVPFQDREALDDTLLELLDELFRTASSCSCVLEASLHEPATDATWD
;
A
#
# COMPACT_ATOMS: atom_id res chain seq x y z
N MET A 1 50.21 -19.54 9.55
CA MET A 1 50.29 -19.16 8.12
C MET A 1 49.08 -19.77 7.43
N ASN A 2 48.09 -18.96 7.06
CA ASN A 2 46.91 -19.45 6.36
C ASN A 2 47.29 -19.67 4.89
N GLY A 3 47.30 -20.93 4.43
CA GLY A 3 47.70 -21.29 3.07
C GLY A 3 46.73 -20.79 1.99
N PRO A 4 47.07 -20.95 0.69
CA PRO A 4 46.23 -20.54 -0.45
C PRO A 4 44.80 -21.12 -0.43
N GLY A 5 44.58 -22.25 0.26
CA GLY A 5 43.24 -22.78 0.50
C GLY A 5 42.33 -21.86 1.32
N ALA A 6 42.89 -21.12 2.30
CA ALA A 6 42.12 -20.22 3.13
C ALA A 6 41.56 -19.02 2.34
N ILE A 7 42.30 -18.49 1.37
CA ILE A 7 41.81 -17.41 0.50
C ILE A 7 40.64 -17.91 -0.34
N GLN A 8 40.76 -19.10 -0.92
CA GLN A 8 39.68 -19.71 -1.69
C GLN A 8 38.43 -19.98 -0.83
N ASP A 9 38.61 -20.44 0.40
CA ASP A 9 37.51 -20.65 1.36
C ASP A 9 36.78 -19.36 1.70
N TYR A 10 37.50 -18.25 1.90
CA TYR A 10 36.89 -16.94 2.14
C TYR A 10 36.18 -16.38 0.89
N VAL A 11 36.73 -16.61 -0.30
CA VAL A 11 36.09 -16.21 -1.58
C VAL A 11 34.81 -17.00 -1.80
N LEU A 12 34.82 -18.32 -1.55
CA LEU A 12 33.62 -19.16 -1.64
C LEU A 12 32.58 -18.80 -0.57
N ALA A 13 33.00 -18.43 0.64
CA ALA A 13 32.12 -18.01 1.72
C ALA A 13 31.48 -16.61 1.48
N ALA A 14 32.11 -15.76 0.65
CA ALA A 14 31.61 -14.44 0.34
C ALA A 14 30.34 -14.46 -0.54
N ASP A 15 30.19 -15.48 -1.38
CA ASP A 15 29.05 -15.60 -2.28
C ASP A 15 27.97 -16.56 -1.75
N ARG A 16 26.71 -16.18 -1.92
CA ARG A 16 25.58 -17.05 -1.60
C ARG A 16 25.46 -18.12 -2.68
N GLU A 17 25.28 -19.39 -2.31
CA GLU A 17 25.12 -20.53 -3.24
C GLU A 17 24.10 -20.27 -4.36
N ASN A 18 22.97 -19.63 -4.03
CA ASN A 18 21.96 -19.27 -5.03
C ASN A 18 22.45 -18.24 -6.06
N THR A 19 23.30 -17.29 -5.64
CA THR A 19 23.92 -16.32 -6.54
C THR A 19 24.90 -17.02 -7.48
N VAL A 20 25.76 -17.89 -6.93
CA VAL A 20 26.72 -18.72 -7.71
C VAL A 20 25.98 -19.53 -8.77
N ARG A 21 24.94 -20.27 -8.37
CA ARG A 21 24.14 -21.08 -9.29
C ARG A 21 23.42 -20.23 -10.35
N SER A 22 22.85 -19.09 -9.95
CA SER A 22 22.17 -18.18 -10.89
C SER A 22 23.14 -17.59 -11.90
N TYR A 23 24.36 -17.29 -11.49
CA TYR A 23 25.39 -16.73 -12.37
C TYR A 23 25.93 -17.80 -13.31
N ALA A 24 26.24 -18.99 -12.80
CA ALA A 24 26.63 -20.14 -13.61
C ALA A 24 25.58 -20.46 -14.70
N ASN A 25 24.28 -20.44 -14.35
CA ASN A 25 23.20 -20.63 -15.33
C ASN A 25 23.13 -19.50 -16.37
N ALA A 26 23.38 -18.25 -15.98
CA ALA A 26 23.42 -17.13 -16.91
C ALA A 26 24.60 -17.24 -17.88
N ILE A 27 25.78 -17.62 -17.39
CA ILE A 27 26.97 -17.86 -18.22
C ILE A 27 26.74 -19.03 -19.17
N LYS A 28 26.26 -20.17 -18.67
CA LYS A 28 25.89 -21.33 -19.49
C LYS A 28 24.87 -20.96 -20.57
N HIS A 29 23.88 -20.13 -20.25
CA HIS A 29 22.94 -19.67 -21.27
C HIS A 29 23.63 -18.82 -22.32
N PHE A 30 24.48 -17.87 -21.93
CA PHE A 30 25.16 -17.00 -22.87
C PHE A 30 26.07 -17.80 -23.81
N GLU A 31 26.89 -18.69 -23.26
CA GLU A 31 27.88 -19.47 -24.00
C GLU A 31 27.26 -20.64 -24.76
N THR A 32 26.43 -21.47 -24.10
CA THR A 32 25.93 -22.71 -24.69
C THR A 32 24.61 -22.52 -25.43
N THR A 33 23.64 -21.82 -24.83
CA THR A 33 22.30 -21.68 -25.43
C THR A 33 22.28 -20.63 -26.53
N TRP A 34 22.89 -19.47 -26.27
CA TRP A 34 22.93 -18.37 -27.23
C TRP A 34 24.16 -18.42 -28.15
N LYS A 35 25.16 -19.24 -27.82
CA LYS A 35 26.41 -19.39 -28.59
C LYS A 35 27.26 -18.11 -28.63
N GLY A 36 27.21 -17.33 -27.56
CA GLY A 36 28.09 -16.18 -27.36
C GLY A 36 29.50 -16.60 -26.97
N LEU A 37 30.49 -15.84 -27.41
CA LEU A 37 31.90 -16.06 -27.03
C LEU A 37 32.25 -15.23 -25.80
N LEU A 38 33.02 -15.84 -24.90
CA LEU A 38 33.66 -15.20 -23.76
C LEU A 38 35.18 -15.19 -23.97
N PRO A 39 35.89 -14.07 -23.71
CA PRO A 39 35.38 -12.77 -23.28
C PRO A 39 34.46 -12.11 -24.33
N ALA A 40 33.40 -11.48 -23.86
CA ALA A 40 32.38 -10.89 -24.72
C ALA A 40 32.75 -9.46 -25.13
N THR A 41 32.34 -9.07 -26.34
CA THR A 41 32.40 -7.68 -26.78
C THR A 41 31.14 -6.91 -26.38
N SER A 42 31.23 -5.59 -26.30
CA SER A 42 30.07 -4.71 -26.07
C SER A 42 28.94 -4.95 -27.07
N ASP A 43 29.27 -5.19 -28.36
CA ASP A 43 28.29 -5.51 -29.40
C ASP A 43 27.63 -6.87 -29.18
N SER A 44 28.39 -7.88 -28.76
CA SER A 44 27.87 -9.21 -28.43
C SER A 44 26.86 -9.14 -27.28
N VAL A 45 27.20 -8.43 -26.21
CA VAL A 45 26.30 -8.22 -25.07
C VAL A 45 25.05 -7.42 -25.48
N ALA A 46 25.20 -6.39 -26.30
CA ALA A 46 24.08 -5.59 -26.78
C ALA A 46 23.11 -6.42 -27.64
N ARG A 47 23.63 -7.25 -28.55
CA ARG A 47 22.84 -8.18 -29.38
C ARG A 47 22.09 -9.19 -28.52
N TYR A 48 22.78 -9.79 -27.55
CA TYR A 48 22.16 -10.72 -26.61
C TYR A 48 20.97 -10.11 -25.86
N LEU A 49 21.09 -8.86 -25.39
CA LEU A 49 19.98 -8.16 -24.75
C LEU A 49 18.82 -7.89 -25.70
N ALA A 50 19.12 -7.47 -26.93
CA ALA A 50 18.10 -7.13 -27.92
C ALA A 50 17.28 -8.37 -28.34
N GLU A 51 17.95 -9.49 -28.60
CA GLU A 51 17.28 -10.75 -29.00
C GLU A 51 16.40 -11.35 -27.88
N HIS A 52 16.76 -11.12 -26.62
CA HIS A 52 16.00 -11.62 -25.47
C HIS A 52 15.06 -10.58 -24.84
N ALA A 53 14.94 -9.40 -25.46
CA ALA A 53 14.15 -8.28 -24.93
C ALA A 53 12.65 -8.60 -24.78
N THR A 54 12.12 -9.46 -25.64
CA THR A 54 10.69 -9.85 -25.67
C THR A 54 10.42 -11.15 -24.93
N THR A 55 11.43 -12.00 -24.75
CA THR A 55 11.27 -13.35 -24.17
C THR A 55 11.62 -13.40 -22.69
N LEU A 56 12.50 -12.51 -22.21
CA LEU A 56 12.96 -12.50 -20.82
C LEU A 56 12.50 -11.24 -20.08
N SER A 57 12.27 -11.40 -18.78
CA SER A 57 11.97 -10.25 -17.92
C SER A 57 13.17 -9.31 -17.80
N ILE A 58 12.91 -8.01 -17.60
CA ILE A 58 13.95 -7.00 -17.34
C ILE A 58 14.84 -7.40 -16.14
N SER A 59 14.27 -8.06 -15.12
CA SER A 59 15.02 -8.53 -13.96
C SER A 59 15.99 -9.66 -14.34
N THR A 60 15.56 -10.57 -15.21
CA THR A 60 16.39 -11.67 -15.74
C THR A 60 17.53 -11.12 -16.59
N LEU A 61 17.25 -10.17 -17.48
CA LEU A 61 18.28 -9.53 -18.30
C LEU A 61 19.31 -8.77 -17.44
N ARG A 62 18.86 -8.07 -16.40
CA ARG A 62 19.77 -7.41 -15.45
C ARG A 62 20.65 -8.41 -14.71
N GLN A 63 20.10 -9.53 -14.26
CA GLN A 63 20.85 -10.58 -13.58
C GLN A 63 21.87 -11.24 -14.51
N ARG A 64 21.54 -11.42 -15.79
CA ARG A 64 22.47 -11.93 -16.81
C ARG A 64 23.61 -10.95 -17.06
N LEU A 65 23.34 -9.64 -17.14
CA LEU A 65 24.39 -8.62 -17.22
C LEU A 65 25.31 -8.66 -15.99
N ALA A 66 24.75 -8.79 -14.79
CA ALA A 66 25.56 -8.89 -13.57
C ALA A 66 26.45 -10.14 -13.57
N ALA A 67 25.93 -11.28 -14.06
CA ALA A 67 26.71 -12.50 -14.21
C ALA A 67 27.85 -12.34 -15.23
N LEU A 68 27.59 -11.71 -16.39
CA LEU A 68 28.60 -11.43 -17.39
C LEU A 68 29.66 -10.45 -16.86
N SER A 69 29.26 -9.38 -16.19
CA SER A 69 30.17 -8.43 -15.52
C SER A 69 31.08 -9.14 -14.52
N ARG A 70 30.50 -9.99 -13.65
CA ARG A 70 31.22 -10.79 -12.67
C ARG A 70 32.21 -11.75 -13.34
N TRP A 71 31.79 -12.46 -14.39
CA TRP A 71 32.68 -13.36 -15.13
C TRP A 71 33.90 -12.62 -15.70
N HIS A 72 33.72 -11.44 -16.29
CA HIS A 72 34.85 -10.66 -16.82
C HIS A 72 35.78 -10.19 -15.70
N ALA A 73 35.24 -9.69 -14.59
CA ALA A 73 36.02 -9.27 -13.43
C ALA A 73 36.83 -10.42 -12.83
N ASP A 74 36.20 -11.59 -12.61
CA ASP A 74 36.83 -12.76 -12.02
C ASP A 74 37.96 -13.33 -12.91
N HIS A 75 37.91 -13.10 -14.23
CA HIS A 75 38.94 -13.52 -15.20
C HIS A 75 39.88 -12.38 -15.64
N GLY A 76 39.79 -11.19 -15.03
CA GLY A 76 40.68 -10.05 -15.31
C GLY A 76 40.45 -9.34 -16.64
N PHE A 77 39.29 -9.52 -17.28
CA PHE A 77 38.94 -8.83 -18.53
C PHE A 77 38.19 -7.51 -18.28
N PRO A 78 38.29 -6.52 -19.19
CA PRO A 78 37.45 -5.33 -19.16
C PRO A 78 35.95 -5.70 -19.21
N ASP A 79 35.11 -4.99 -18.45
CA ASP A 79 33.67 -5.27 -18.35
C ASP A 79 32.89 -4.67 -19.55
N PRO A 80 32.43 -5.48 -20.53
CA PRO A 80 31.70 -4.97 -21.70
C PRO A 80 30.30 -4.46 -21.35
N THR A 81 29.76 -4.86 -20.19
CA THR A 81 28.37 -4.54 -19.79
C THR A 81 28.20 -3.08 -19.39
N ARG A 82 29.30 -2.39 -19.07
CA ARG A 82 29.32 -0.98 -18.69
C ARG A 82 29.44 -0.03 -19.88
N SER A 83 29.62 -0.56 -21.09
CA SER A 83 29.73 0.26 -22.30
C SER A 83 28.48 1.11 -22.55
N ALA A 84 28.66 2.30 -23.14
CA ALA A 84 27.56 3.21 -23.47
C ALA A 84 26.50 2.55 -24.37
N LEU A 85 26.95 1.69 -25.30
CA LEU A 85 26.07 0.90 -26.15
C LEU A 85 25.15 -0.01 -25.33
N VAL A 86 25.73 -0.87 -24.47
CA VAL A 86 24.95 -1.82 -23.66
C VAL A 86 23.97 -1.10 -22.74
N GLN A 87 24.39 -0.01 -22.09
CA GLN A 87 23.51 0.79 -21.24
C GLN A 87 22.36 1.44 -22.03
N ARG A 88 22.64 1.95 -23.24
CA ARG A 88 21.61 2.53 -24.13
C ARG A 88 20.64 1.46 -24.62
N VAL A 89 21.11 0.29 -25.03
CA VAL A 89 20.26 -0.85 -25.42
C VAL A 89 19.39 -1.27 -24.25
N PHE A 90 19.96 -1.46 -23.06
CA PHE A 90 19.20 -1.87 -21.88
C PHE A 90 18.15 -0.83 -21.46
N LYS A 91 18.48 0.47 -21.57
CA LYS A 91 17.50 1.56 -21.41
C LYS A 91 16.37 1.45 -22.45
N GLY A 92 16.70 1.20 -23.72
CA GLY A 92 15.72 0.98 -24.78
C GLY A 92 14.79 -0.21 -24.53
N VAL A 93 15.36 -1.35 -24.10
CA VAL A 93 14.59 -2.55 -23.71
C VAL A 93 13.62 -2.22 -22.58
N ARG A 94 14.06 -1.47 -21.56
CA ARG A 94 13.18 -1.04 -20.46
C ARG A 94 12.03 -0.15 -20.93
N VAL A 95 12.26 0.74 -21.89
CA VAL A 95 11.21 1.64 -22.40
C VAL A 95 10.22 0.87 -23.28
N LYS A 96 10.71 0.03 -24.20
CA LYS A 96 9.86 -0.70 -25.16
C LYS A 96 9.15 -1.92 -24.58
N HIS A 97 9.75 -2.55 -23.58
CA HIS A 97 9.26 -3.82 -23.02
C HIS A 97 9.05 -3.72 -21.50
N ALA A 98 8.69 -2.53 -21.00
CA ALA A 98 8.21 -2.35 -19.63
C ALA A 98 6.94 -3.20 -19.43
N THR A 99 7.12 -4.44 -19.03
CA THR A 99 6.01 -5.29 -18.61
C THR A 99 5.74 -5.00 -17.14
N ALA A 100 4.46 -4.82 -16.79
CA ALA A 100 4.07 -4.74 -15.40
C ALA A 100 4.62 -5.97 -14.64
N GLN A 101 5.28 -5.74 -13.51
CA GLN A 101 5.79 -6.84 -12.71
C GLN A 101 4.61 -7.72 -12.28
N LYS A 102 4.62 -9.00 -12.67
CA LYS A 102 3.61 -9.97 -12.21
C LYS A 102 3.73 -10.09 -10.69
N ARG A 103 2.76 -9.54 -9.97
CA ARG A 103 2.66 -9.65 -8.52
C ARG A 103 1.99 -10.98 -8.19
N ALA A 104 2.45 -11.66 -7.14
CA ALA A 104 1.78 -12.86 -6.66
C ALA A 104 0.34 -12.53 -6.24
N LYS A 105 -0.61 -13.41 -6.57
CA LYS A 105 -1.98 -13.30 -6.04
C LYS A 105 -1.92 -13.36 -4.50
N PRO A 106 -2.47 -12.39 -3.77
CA PRO A 106 -2.52 -12.45 -2.31
C PRO A 106 -3.34 -13.65 -1.85
N LEU A 107 -2.89 -14.33 -0.79
CA LEU A 107 -3.71 -15.31 -0.09
C LEU A 107 -4.61 -14.55 0.88
N GLU A 108 -5.87 -14.30 0.53
CA GLU A 108 -6.78 -13.54 1.39
C GLU A 108 -7.16 -14.32 2.66
N LEU A 109 -7.57 -13.60 3.71
CA LEU A 109 -7.84 -14.20 5.02
C LEU A 109 -8.99 -15.21 4.95
N GLU A 110 -10.03 -14.97 4.16
CA GLU A 110 -11.14 -15.91 4.00
C GLU A 110 -10.67 -17.24 3.39
N ILE A 111 -9.74 -17.18 2.42
CA ILE A 111 -9.18 -18.37 1.80
C ILE A 111 -8.27 -19.11 2.79
N LEU A 112 -7.48 -18.38 3.59
CA LEU A 112 -6.69 -18.97 4.65
C LEU A 112 -7.56 -19.72 5.66
N GLU A 113 -8.70 -19.15 6.03
CA GLU A 113 -9.68 -19.73 6.96
C GLU A 113 -10.31 -21.00 6.38
N GLN A 114 -10.85 -20.92 5.16
CA GLN A 114 -11.38 -22.09 4.43
C GLN A 114 -10.38 -23.25 4.41
N VAL A 115 -9.12 -22.96 4.08
CA VAL A 115 -8.08 -23.98 3.95
C VAL A 115 -7.67 -24.54 5.32
N SER A 116 -7.58 -23.70 6.34
CA SER A 116 -7.25 -24.14 7.71
C SER A 116 -8.32 -25.07 8.25
N ASP A 117 -9.60 -24.72 8.06
CA ASP A 117 -10.74 -25.51 8.52
C ASP A 117 -10.83 -26.84 7.77
N TRP A 118 -10.62 -26.82 6.45
CA TRP A 118 -10.54 -28.03 5.65
C TRP A 118 -9.41 -28.96 6.12
N LEU A 119 -8.21 -28.42 6.40
CA LEU A 119 -7.07 -29.19 6.91
C LEU A 119 -7.39 -29.82 8.27
N SER A 120 -8.01 -29.06 9.18
CA SER A 120 -8.44 -29.55 10.49
C SER A 120 -9.48 -30.66 10.39
N ALA A 121 -10.51 -30.50 9.54
CA ALA A 121 -11.53 -31.52 9.31
C ALA A 121 -10.96 -32.79 8.65
N ALA A 122 -10.08 -32.62 7.66
CA ALA A 122 -9.40 -33.72 6.98
C ALA A 122 -8.49 -34.49 7.95
N GLN A 123 -7.76 -33.78 8.82
CA GLN A 123 -6.92 -34.37 9.86
C GLN A 123 -7.76 -35.18 10.88
N ALA A 124 -8.90 -34.64 11.34
CA ALA A 124 -9.79 -35.35 12.25
C ALA A 124 -10.37 -36.62 11.61
N THR A 125 -10.76 -36.54 10.33
CA THR A 125 -11.28 -37.69 9.57
C THR A 125 -10.22 -38.77 9.38
N ALA A 126 -9.01 -38.39 8.96
CA ALA A 126 -7.88 -39.30 8.82
C ALA A 126 -7.53 -39.99 10.16
N GLY A 127 -7.62 -39.25 11.28
CA GLY A 127 -7.42 -39.80 12.62
C GLY A 127 -8.42 -40.88 12.98
N LYS A 128 -9.72 -40.64 12.73
CA LYS A 128 -10.79 -41.63 12.95
C LYS A 128 -10.61 -42.89 12.09
N LEU A 129 -10.07 -42.75 10.89
CA LEU A 129 -9.80 -43.84 9.96
C LEU A 129 -8.42 -44.51 10.17
N GLY A 130 -7.64 -44.10 11.17
CA GLY A 130 -6.31 -44.66 11.45
C GLY A 130 -5.25 -44.35 10.38
N ARG A 131 -5.49 -43.36 9.50
CA ARG A 131 -4.59 -43.00 8.38
C ARG A 131 -3.48 -42.08 8.84
N LYS A 132 -2.49 -42.64 9.54
CA LYS A 132 -1.38 -41.90 10.18
C LYS A 132 -0.66 -40.93 9.23
N THR A 133 -0.34 -41.35 8.00
CA THR A 133 0.36 -40.52 7.01
C THR A 133 -0.45 -39.27 6.62
N GLU A 134 -1.76 -39.40 6.49
CA GLU A 134 -2.63 -38.26 6.18
C GLU A 134 -2.69 -37.31 7.37
N VAL A 135 -2.85 -37.82 8.61
CA VAL A 135 -2.79 -36.99 9.82
C VAL A 135 -1.50 -36.17 9.86
N LEU A 136 -0.34 -36.81 9.72
CA LEU A 136 0.96 -36.13 9.73
C LEU A 136 1.04 -35.02 8.68
N ARG A 137 0.64 -35.31 7.43
CA ARG A 137 0.68 -34.33 6.34
C ARG A 137 -0.25 -33.15 6.60
N ARG A 138 -1.50 -33.39 6.99
CA ARG A 138 -2.48 -32.31 7.21
C ARG A 138 -2.08 -31.41 8.39
N THR A 139 -1.55 -31.99 9.46
CA THR A 139 -1.05 -31.20 10.59
C THR A 139 0.17 -30.35 10.21
N ARG A 140 1.14 -30.92 9.49
CA ARG A 140 2.30 -30.18 8.96
C ARG A 140 1.86 -29.02 8.07
N ASP A 141 0.97 -29.32 7.12
CA ASP A 141 0.52 -28.39 6.09
C ASP A 141 -0.19 -27.19 6.73
N ARG A 142 -1.02 -27.43 7.76
CA ARG A 142 -1.69 -26.36 8.52
C ARG A 142 -0.70 -25.48 9.28
N SER A 143 0.29 -26.09 9.96
CA SER A 143 1.36 -25.37 10.65
C SER A 143 2.17 -24.48 9.70
N LEU A 144 2.61 -25.05 8.58
CA LEU A 144 3.39 -24.34 7.55
C LEU A 144 2.61 -23.17 6.96
N LEU A 145 1.33 -23.38 6.64
CA LEU A 145 0.47 -22.35 6.06
C LEU A 145 0.24 -21.18 7.02
N LEU A 146 -0.10 -21.46 8.28
CA LEU A 146 -0.40 -20.43 9.28
C LEU A 146 0.86 -19.65 9.69
N LEU A 147 1.98 -20.32 9.94
CA LEU A 147 3.25 -19.63 10.18
C LEU A 147 3.68 -18.83 8.95
N GLY A 148 3.56 -19.40 7.75
CA GLY A 148 3.89 -18.73 6.50
C GLY A 148 3.09 -17.45 6.27
N PHE A 149 1.80 -17.48 6.58
CA PHE A 149 0.93 -16.31 6.51
C PHE A 149 1.26 -15.30 7.61
N TRP A 150 1.08 -15.64 8.90
CA TRP A 150 1.17 -14.68 10.01
C TRP A 150 2.55 -14.06 10.20
N ARG A 151 3.62 -14.78 9.84
CA ARG A 151 4.98 -14.23 9.82
C ARG A 151 5.41 -13.65 8.48
N ALA A 152 4.57 -13.80 7.46
CA ALA A 152 4.86 -13.40 6.10
C ALA A 152 6.20 -14.00 5.59
N PHE A 153 6.53 -15.20 6.07
CA PHE A 153 7.83 -15.83 5.82
C PHE A 153 8.01 -16.18 4.34
N ARG A 154 9.27 -16.12 3.90
CA ARG A 154 9.67 -16.70 2.62
C ARG A 154 9.75 -18.22 2.75
N ALA A 155 9.73 -18.91 1.61
CA ALA A 155 9.90 -20.37 1.57
C ALA A 155 11.21 -20.81 2.22
N ASP A 156 12.32 -20.10 1.99
CA ASP A 156 13.62 -20.38 2.61
C ASP A 156 13.60 -20.19 4.13
N GLU A 157 12.95 -19.13 4.61
CA GLU A 157 12.77 -18.88 6.05
C GLU A 157 11.94 -20.00 6.71
N LEU A 158 10.83 -20.42 6.08
CA LEU A 158 10.01 -21.53 6.59
C LEU A 158 10.79 -22.84 6.67
N THR A 159 11.49 -23.21 5.60
CA THR A 159 12.18 -24.50 5.52
C THR A 159 13.47 -24.55 6.33
N SER A 160 14.07 -23.40 6.65
CA SER A 160 15.30 -23.36 7.44
C SER A 160 15.08 -23.47 8.95
N MET A 161 13.84 -23.34 9.44
CA MET A 161 13.57 -23.36 10.88
C MET A 161 13.98 -24.69 11.49
N ARG A 162 14.65 -24.63 12.65
CA ARG A 162 15.05 -25.80 13.44
C ARG A 162 14.34 -25.79 14.78
N ILE A 163 13.97 -26.97 15.27
CA ILE A 163 13.14 -27.12 16.48
C ILE A 163 13.83 -26.52 17.71
N GLU A 164 15.15 -26.69 17.83
CA GLU A 164 15.96 -26.11 18.90
C GLU A 164 16.07 -24.57 18.87
N GLU A 165 15.67 -23.92 17.78
CA GLU A 165 15.66 -22.46 17.67
C GLU A 165 14.29 -21.86 17.96
N VAL A 166 13.29 -22.70 18.25
CA VAL A 166 11.88 -22.33 18.36
C VAL A 166 11.37 -22.60 19.78
N GLU A 167 10.76 -21.59 20.38
CA GLU A 167 9.99 -21.73 21.60
C GLU A 167 8.51 -21.49 21.30
N ALA A 168 7.63 -22.40 21.74
CA ALA A 168 6.20 -22.27 21.51
C ALA A 168 5.42 -22.72 22.75
N ARG A 169 4.50 -21.87 23.20
CA ARG A 169 3.62 -22.15 24.34
C ARG A 169 2.20 -21.73 24.00
N ARG A 170 1.25 -22.69 24.05
CA ARG A 170 -0.18 -22.43 23.79
C ARG A 170 -0.69 -21.32 24.71
N GLY A 171 -1.56 -20.47 24.17
CA GLY A 171 -2.09 -19.30 24.88
C GLY A 171 -1.08 -18.17 25.13
N VAL A 172 0.21 -18.37 24.85
CA VAL A 172 1.25 -17.34 25.03
C VAL A 172 1.76 -16.86 23.68
N GLY A 173 2.51 -17.70 22.97
CA GLY A 173 3.18 -17.27 21.76
C GLY A 173 4.14 -18.31 21.19
N TRP A 174 4.67 -17.95 20.04
CA TRP A 174 5.67 -18.67 19.29
C TRP A 174 6.81 -17.71 18.96
N THR A 175 8.05 -18.11 19.20
CA THR A 175 9.25 -17.31 18.91
C THR A 175 10.29 -18.19 18.22
N TRP A 176 11.00 -17.62 17.25
CA TRP A 176 12.11 -18.26 16.55
C TRP A 176 13.31 -17.32 16.46
N ARG A 177 14.48 -17.81 16.88
CA ARG A 177 15.76 -17.10 16.81
C ARG A 177 16.73 -17.87 15.90
N PRO A 178 16.74 -17.60 14.59
CA PRO A 178 17.67 -18.27 13.69
C PRO A 178 19.11 -17.86 13.93
N ARG A 179 20.03 -18.83 13.85
CA ARG A 179 21.48 -18.53 13.82
C ARG A 179 21.93 -17.82 12.54
N ARG A 180 21.29 -18.14 11.40
CA ARG A 180 21.59 -17.55 10.09
C ARG A 180 20.38 -17.69 9.16
N THR A 181 20.02 -16.63 8.44
CA THR A 181 19.06 -16.71 7.33
C THR A 181 19.47 -15.81 6.18
N LYS A 182 18.72 -15.81 5.07
CA LYS A 182 18.93 -14.86 3.96
C LYS A 182 18.91 -13.40 4.41
N THR A 183 18.16 -13.08 5.47
CA THR A 183 17.96 -11.73 5.99
C THR A 183 18.56 -11.50 7.37
N VAL A 184 19.24 -12.49 7.94
CA VAL A 184 19.92 -12.41 9.25
C VAL A 184 21.37 -12.78 9.02
N ALA A 185 22.25 -11.80 9.20
CA ALA A 185 23.69 -12.06 9.11
C ALA A 185 24.15 -12.94 10.28
N GLU A 186 25.28 -13.60 10.11
CA GLU A 186 25.87 -14.41 11.17
C GLU A 186 26.26 -13.49 12.35
N GLY A 187 25.74 -13.78 13.55
CA GLY A 187 25.93 -12.94 14.75
C GLY A 187 24.87 -11.86 14.97
N GLU A 188 23.88 -11.72 14.10
CA GLU A 188 22.75 -10.81 14.31
C GLU A 188 21.66 -11.53 15.13
N ASP A 189 21.46 -11.10 16.39
CA ASP A 189 20.37 -11.63 17.23
C ASP A 189 19.04 -11.06 16.74
N ARG A 190 18.34 -11.85 15.93
CA ARG A 190 17.02 -11.51 15.41
C ARG A 190 15.99 -12.51 15.89
N GLU A 191 15.01 -12.02 16.62
CA GLU A 191 13.84 -12.80 17.01
C GLU A 191 12.67 -12.54 16.05
N PHE A 192 11.96 -13.61 15.71
CA PHE A 192 10.67 -13.57 15.05
C PHE A 192 9.60 -14.09 16.01
N ALA A 193 8.52 -13.35 16.20
CA ALA A 193 7.46 -13.72 17.14
C ALA A 193 6.06 -13.72 16.51
N CYS A 194 5.20 -14.60 17.00
CA CYS A 194 3.76 -14.59 16.77
C CYS A 194 3.03 -14.82 18.10
N PRO A 195 2.04 -13.98 18.46
CA PRO A 195 1.22 -14.24 19.63
C PRO A 195 0.30 -15.44 19.39
N ALA A 196 -0.18 -16.05 20.48
CA ALA A 196 -1.32 -16.97 20.40
C ALA A 196 -2.56 -16.19 19.93
N LEU A 197 -3.29 -16.74 18.96
CA LEU A 197 -4.47 -16.10 18.38
C LEU A 197 -5.72 -16.90 18.75
N SER A 198 -6.87 -16.24 18.83
CA SER A 198 -8.16 -16.89 19.09
C SER A 198 -8.65 -17.72 17.90
N ARG A 199 -8.24 -17.36 16.68
CA ARG A 199 -8.55 -18.06 15.43
C ARG A 199 -7.32 -18.15 14.56
N LEU A 200 -7.25 -19.18 13.70
CA LEU A 200 -6.12 -19.41 12.78
C LEU A 200 -4.77 -19.40 13.50
N CYS A 201 -4.72 -19.92 14.73
CA CYS A 201 -3.59 -19.78 15.63
C CYS A 201 -2.34 -20.51 15.11
N PRO A 202 -1.24 -19.78 14.78
CA PRO A 202 -0.01 -20.42 14.33
C PRO A 202 0.69 -21.19 15.46
N VAL A 203 0.53 -20.75 16.71
CA VAL A 203 1.11 -21.40 17.90
C VAL A 203 0.51 -22.78 18.09
N ASP A 204 -0.83 -22.88 18.07
CA ASP A 204 -1.52 -24.14 18.21
C ASP A 204 -1.20 -25.10 17.07
N ALA A 205 -1.20 -24.62 15.83
CA ALA A 205 -0.87 -25.43 14.68
C ALA A 205 0.59 -25.94 14.71
N TYR A 206 1.53 -25.12 15.18
CA TYR A 206 2.91 -25.56 15.40
C TYR A 206 2.99 -26.65 16.46
N VAL A 207 2.35 -26.45 17.62
CA VAL A 207 2.35 -27.44 18.71
C VAL A 207 1.69 -28.74 18.28
N ASP A 208 0.55 -28.68 17.56
CA ASP A 208 -0.13 -29.84 16.98
C ASP A 208 0.83 -30.63 16.10
N TRP A 209 1.60 -29.95 15.26
CA TRP A 209 2.56 -30.57 14.35
C TRP A 209 3.73 -31.25 15.08
N ILE A 210 4.34 -30.58 16.05
CA ILE A 210 5.43 -31.18 16.85
C ILE A 210 4.91 -32.39 17.64
N GLN A 211 3.69 -32.33 18.17
CA GLN A 211 3.08 -33.45 18.87
C GLN A 211 2.77 -34.63 17.94
N ALA A 212 2.18 -34.37 16.77
CA ALA A 212 1.84 -35.41 15.81
C ALA A 212 3.07 -36.08 15.19
N SER A 213 4.11 -35.30 14.89
CA SER A 213 5.35 -35.80 14.29
C SER A 213 6.27 -36.51 15.29
N GLY A 214 6.18 -36.18 16.58
CA GLY A 214 7.06 -36.69 17.62
C GLY A 214 8.49 -36.14 17.55
N LEU A 215 8.78 -35.19 16.66
CA LEU A 215 10.11 -34.63 16.48
C LEU A 215 10.56 -33.85 17.72
N LYS A 216 11.85 -33.99 18.07
CA LYS A 216 12.46 -33.32 19.24
C LYS A 216 13.60 -32.38 18.86
N SER A 217 14.20 -32.58 17.69
CA SER A 217 15.31 -31.78 17.18
C SER A 217 15.32 -31.85 15.65
N GLY A 218 16.09 -30.97 15.01
CA GLY A 218 16.24 -30.97 13.56
C GLY A 218 15.27 -30.01 12.86
N PRO A 219 15.00 -30.20 11.56
CA PRO A 219 14.15 -29.29 10.81
C PRO A 219 12.71 -29.31 11.33
N VAL A 220 12.08 -28.13 11.42
CA VAL A 220 10.65 -28.02 11.76
C VAL A 220 9.80 -28.65 10.67
N PHE A 221 10.14 -28.42 9.39
CA PHE A 221 9.38 -28.94 8.25
C PHE A 221 10.22 -29.87 7.37
N PRO A 222 10.40 -31.13 7.76
CA PRO A 222 11.01 -32.16 6.92
C PRO A 222 10.08 -32.63 5.79
N ALA A 223 10.68 -33.30 4.80
CA ALA A 223 9.91 -34.04 3.80
C ALA A 223 9.19 -35.25 4.44
N ILE A 224 7.99 -35.57 3.93
CA ILE A 224 7.23 -36.75 4.32
C ILE A 224 6.95 -37.56 3.06
N ASP A 225 7.43 -38.80 3.02
CA ASP A 225 7.24 -39.68 1.87
C ASP A 225 5.81 -40.25 1.80
N MET A 226 5.52 -41.10 0.81
CA MET A 226 4.21 -41.71 0.61
C MET A 226 3.82 -42.75 1.68
N TRP A 227 4.80 -43.32 2.38
CA TRP A 227 4.59 -44.29 3.45
C TRP A 227 4.47 -43.64 4.82
N GLY A 228 4.74 -42.33 4.92
CA GLY A 228 4.64 -41.55 6.16
C GLY A 228 5.95 -41.44 6.92
N ASN A 229 7.08 -41.81 6.30
CA ASN A 229 8.39 -41.61 6.91
C ASN A 229 8.76 -40.13 6.85
N VAL A 230 9.29 -39.63 7.95
CA VAL A 230 9.74 -38.26 8.12
C VAL A 230 11.24 -38.21 7.87
N SER A 231 11.68 -37.33 6.96
CA SER A 231 13.10 -37.18 6.65
C SER A 231 13.87 -36.46 7.76
N ASP A 232 15.14 -36.80 7.93
CA ASP A 232 16.06 -36.05 8.80
C ASP A 232 16.47 -34.69 8.19
N SER A 233 16.24 -34.51 6.89
CA SER A 233 16.58 -33.30 6.15
C SER A 233 15.38 -32.36 5.99
N ALA A 234 15.68 -31.06 6.00
CA ALA A 234 14.68 -30.02 5.74
C ALA A 234 14.02 -30.20 4.36
N MET A 235 12.74 -29.87 4.28
CA MET A 235 12.06 -29.71 3.00
C MET A 235 12.80 -28.67 2.15
N GLN A 236 12.94 -28.92 0.85
CA GLN A 236 13.55 -27.96 -0.06
C GLN A 236 12.63 -26.75 -0.28
N PRO A 237 13.13 -25.50 -0.30
CA PRO A 237 12.30 -24.31 -0.50
C PRO A 237 11.43 -24.36 -1.76
N GLN A 238 11.91 -25.04 -2.82
CA GLN A 238 11.19 -25.21 -4.08
C GLN A 238 9.94 -26.10 -3.94
N ALA A 239 9.87 -26.95 -2.92
CA ALA A 239 8.72 -27.82 -2.65
C ALA A 239 7.53 -27.07 -2.02
N VAL A 240 7.76 -25.87 -1.46
CA VAL A 240 6.70 -25.07 -0.81
C VAL A 240 5.62 -24.65 -1.81
N ILE A 241 5.99 -24.27 -3.04
CA ILE A 241 5.02 -23.85 -4.08
C ILE A 241 4.09 -24.99 -4.50
N PRO A 242 4.58 -26.16 -4.97
CA PRO A 242 3.70 -27.26 -5.33
C PRO A 242 2.89 -27.77 -4.13
N LEU A 243 3.45 -27.77 -2.92
CA LEU A 243 2.71 -28.12 -1.71
C LEU A 243 1.55 -27.15 -1.45
N LEU A 244 1.81 -25.85 -1.45
CA LEU A 244 0.77 -24.82 -1.27
C LEU A 244 -0.35 -24.99 -2.30
N ARG A 245 0.00 -25.14 -3.58
CA ARG A 245 -0.99 -25.31 -4.66
C ARG A 245 -1.85 -26.55 -4.46
N ARG A 246 -1.24 -27.66 -4.03
CA ARG A 246 -1.96 -28.89 -3.71
C ARG A 246 -2.90 -28.70 -2.54
N ILE A 247 -2.46 -28.08 -1.45
CA ILE A 247 -3.29 -27.79 -0.28
C ILE A 247 -4.51 -26.95 -0.69
N LEU A 248 -4.29 -25.89 -1.46
CA LEU A 248 -5.36 -25.01 -1.96
C LEU A 248 -6.34 -25.77 -2.87
N GLN A 249 -5.82 -26.61 -3.78
CA GLN A 249 -6.64 -27.41 -4.66
C GLN A 249 -7.48 -28.44 -3.90
N ASP A 250 -6.87 -29.17 -2.96
CA ASP A 250 -7.56 -30.17 -2.14
C ASP A 250 -8.69 -29.52 -1.30
N ALA A 251 -8.51 -28.25 -0.89
CA ALA A 251 -9.50 -27.45 -0.16
C ALA A 251 -10.56 -26.77 -1.05
N GLY A 252 -10.53 -26.98 -2.37
CA GLY A 252 -11.51 -26.43 -3.31
C GLY A 252 -11.32 -24.94 -3.64
N VAL A 253 -10.10 -24.41 -3.52
CA VAL A 253 -9.81 -23.01 -3.86
C VAL A 253 -9.61 -22.83 -5.37
N ASP A 254 -10.39 -21.92 -5.95
CA ASP A 254 -10.30 -21.59 -7.38
C ASP A 254 -8.95 -21.00 -7.77
N ALA A 255 -8.50 -21.38 -8.97
CA ALA A 255 -7.23 -20.95 -9.55
C ALA A 255 -6.02 -21.18 -8.61
N ALA A 256 -5.99 -22.31 -7.89
CA ALA A 256 -4.89 -22.69 -7.01
C ALA A 256 -3.50 -22.57 -7.68
N SER A 257 -3.41 -22.83 -8.99
CA SER A 257 -2.18 -22.69 -9.78
C SER A 257 -1.63 -21.25 -9.87
N SER A 258 -2.44 -20.23 -9.60
CA SER A 258 -2.03 -18.82 -9.60
C SER A 258 -1.24 -18.41 -8.35
N TYR A 259 -1.27 -19.22 -7.28
CA TYR A 259 -0.57 -18.95 -6.04
C TYR A 259 0.91 -19.33 -6.09
N SER A 260 1.71 -18.65 -5.27
CA SER A 260 3.15 -18.86 -5.13
C SER A 260 3.56 -18.75 -3.66
N SER A 261 4.83 -19.01 -3.35
CA SER A 261 5.36 -18.82 -1.99
C SER A 261 5.21 -17.37 -1.48
N HIS A 262 5.15 -16.37 -2.36
CA HIS A 262 4.96 -14.97 -1.98
C HIS A 262 3.49 -14.61 -1.73
N SER A 263 2.55 -15.50 -2.05
CA SER A 263 1.12 -15.24 -1.85
C SER A 263 0.76 -15.10 -0.37
N MET A 264 1.34 -15.93 0.51
CA MET A 264 1.17 -15.82 1.97
C MET A 264 1.67 -14.47 2.48
N ARG A 265 2.89 -14.08 2.06
CA ARG A 265 3.50 -12.79 2.43
C ARG A 265 2.67 -11.59 1.96
N ARG A 266 2.11 -11.65 0.74
CA ARG A 266 1.22 -10.59 0.22
C ARG A 266 -0.13 -10.57 0.95
N GLY A 267 -0.71 -11.73 1.20
CA GLY A 267 -1.95 -11.89 1.96
C GLY A 267 -1.85 -11.23 3.33
N PHE A 268 -0.81 -11.56 4.09
CA PHE A 268 -0.57 -10.93 5.39
C PHE A 268 -0.37 -9.43 5.30
N ALA A 269 0.41 -8.94 4.32
CA ALA A 269 0.62 -7.51 4.18
C ALA A 269 -0.68 -6.74 3.85
N ASN A 270 -1.54 -7.32 3.00
CA ASN A 270 -2.88 -6.79 2.73
C ASN A 270 -3.74 -6.79 4.00
N TRP A 271 -3.75 -7.90 4.74
CA TRP A 271 -4.49 -8.03 5.99
C TRP A 271 -4.01 -7.03 7.05
N ALA A 272 -2.70 -6.89 7.26
CA ALA A 272 -2.14 -5.96 8.25
C ALA A 272 -2.47 -4.51 7.88
N THR A 273 -2.31 -4.16 6.60
CA THR A 273 -2.61 -2.82 6.09
C THR A 273 -4.10 -2.45 6.22
N SER A 274 -5.00 -3.43 6.00
CA SER A 274 -6.45 -3.26 6.19
C SER A 274 -6.84 -3.24 7.67
N SER A 275 -6.08 -3.94 8.51
CA SER A 275 -6.20 -3.91 9.98
C SER A 275 -5.59 -2.67 10.63
N GLY A 276 -5.17 -1.68 9.83
CA GLY A 276 -4.72 -0.38 10.32
C GLY A 276 -3.23 -0.29 10.68
N TRP A 277 -2.44 -1.33 10.41
CA TRP A 277 -1.00 -1.31 10.72
C TRP A 277 -0.29 -0.25 9.90
N ASP A 278 0.64 0.45 10.55
CA ASP A 278 1.52 1.38 9.87
C ASP A 278 2.71 0.66 9.20
N VAL A 279 3.46 1.41 8.39
CA VAL A 279 4.61 0.85 7.64
C VAL A 279 5.72 0.38 8.58
N LYS A 280 5.93 1.07 9.70
CA LYS A 280 6.99 0.78 10.67
C LYS A 280 6.68 -0.52 11.42
N GLU A 281 5.44 -0.71 11.87
CA GLU A 281 4.94 -1.93 12.49
C GLU A 281 5.07 -3.11 11.53
N LEU A 282 4.64 -2.93 10.28
CA LEU A 282 4.74 -3.97 9.26
C LEU A 282 6.19 -4.35 8.96
N MET A 283 7.08 -3.36 8.85
CA MET A 283 8.51 -3.58 8.64
C MET A 283 9.17 -4.29 9.82
N ALA A 284 8.84 -3.90 11.06
CA ALA A 284 9.35 -4.53 12.27
C ALA A 284 8.90 -6.00 12.36
N HIS A 285 7.60 -6.25 12.18
CA HIS A 285 7.04 -7.59 12.24
C HIS A 285 7.56 -8.47 11.12
N VAL A 286 7.42 -8.07 9.86
CA VAL A 286 7.82 -8.90 8.70
C VAL A 286 9.35 -8.96 8.52
N GLY A 287 10.06 -8.01 9.13
CA GLY A 287 11.50 -7.94 9.07
C GLY A 287 12.06 -7.32 7.78
N TRP A 288 11.33 -6.40 7.17
CA TRP A 288 11.82 -5.65 6.01
C TRP A 288 12.78 -4.54 6.43
N ARG A 289 13.97 -4.50 5.81
CA ARG A 289 14.97 -3.45 6.03
C ARG A 289 14.81 -2.24 5.11
N ASP A 290 14.19 -2.45 3.95
CA ASP A 290 14.04 -1.44 2.91
C ASP A 290 12.58 -1.01 2.79
N VAL A 291 12.36 0.30 2.93
CA VAL A 291 11.03 0.92 2.81
C VAL A 291 10.48 0.72 1.39
N GLY A 292 11.33 0.78 0.37
CA GLY A 292 10.92 0.57 -1.03
C GLY A 292 10.32 -0.82 -1.26
N THR A 293 10.79 -1.83 -0.53
CA THR A 293 10.23 -3.18 -0.51
C THR A 293 8.88 -3.19 0.18
N ALA A 294 8.74 -2.54 1.34
CA ALA A 294 7.48 -2.47 2.08
C ALA A 294 6.36 -1.81 1.26
N VAL A 295 6.66 -0.71 0.57
CA VAL A 295 5.71 0.01 -0.28
C VAL A 295 5.15 -0.86 -1.41
N ARG A 296 5.89 -1.87 -1.91
CA ARG A 296 5.38 -2.81 -2.95
C ARG A 296 4.28 -3.75 -2.44
N TYR A 297 4.17 -3.91 -1.13
CA TYR A 297 3.17 -4.74 -0.47
C TYR A 297 1.98 -3.93 0.04
N ILE A 298 2.14 -2.63 0.19
CA ILE A 298 1.06 -1.71 0.53
C ILE A 298 0.38 -1.36 -0.80
N ASP A 299 -0.55 -2.21 -1.25
CA ASP A 299 -1.40 -1.83 -2.38
C ASP A 299 -2.31 -0.69 -1.92
N ALA A 300 -2.12 0.48 -2.52
CA ALA A 300 -2.98 1.62 -2.33
C ALA A 300 -4.24 1.39 -3.18
N SER A 301 -5.14 0.53 -2.72
CA SER A 301 -6.42 0.32 -3.40
C SER A 301 -7.21 1.63 -3.36
N GLN A 302 -7.88 1.97 -4.47
CA GLN A 302 -8.72 3.16 -4.53
C GLN A 302 -9.84 3.12 -3.48
N ASP A 303 -10.34 1.93 -3.16
CA ASP A 303 -11.32 1.72 -2.09
C ASP A 303 -10.78 2.12 -0.71
N ARG A 304 -9.48 1.92 -0.45
CA ARG A 304 -8.84 2.37 0.80
C ARG A 304 -8.66 3.86 0.83
N PHE A 305 -8.31 4.50 -0.30
CA PHE A 305 -8.30 5.95 -0.37
C PHE A 305 -9.68 6.49 -0.06
N LYS A 306 -10.72 5.95 -0.72
CA LYS A 306 -12.12 6.30 -0.43
C LYS A 306 -12.43 6.15 1.06
N ALA A 307 -12.17 5.00 1.67
CA ALA A 307 -12.42 4.79 3.10
C ALA A 307 -11.66 5.78 4.00
N LYS A 308 -10.43 6.15 3.66
CA LYS A 308 -9.67 7.18 4.39
C LYS A 308 -10.23 8.59 4.18
N PHE A 309 -10.67 8.91 2.97
CA PHE A 309 -11.39 10.15 2.69
C PHE A 309 -12.68 10.19 3.49
N GLU A 310 -13.51 9.16 3.44
CA GLU A 310 -14.76 9.06 4.22
C GLU A 310 -14.50 9.11 5.72
N GLN A 311 -13.45 8.46 6.23
CA GLN A 311 -13.09 8.53 7.65
C GLN A 311 -12.59 9.91 8.05
N GLY A 312 -11.83 10.59 7.18
CA GLY A 312 -11.43 11.98 7.37
C GLY A 312 -12.64 12.91 7.40
N LEU A 313 -13.53 12.78 6.42
CA LEU A 313 -14.79 13.52 6.32
C LEU A 313 -15.70 13.25 7.53
N ALA A 314 -15.77 12.01 8.02
CA ALA A 314 -16.55 11.65 9.20
C ALA A 314 -15.95 12.19 10.51
N LYS A 315 -14.62 12.30 10.62
CA LYS A 315 -13.95 12.96 11.76
C LYS A 315 -14.05 14.48 11.71
N SER A 316 -14.15 15.04 10.51
CA SER A 316 -14.38 16.47 10.27
C SER A 316 -15.87 16.82 10.24
N ALA A 317 -16.76 15.83 10.33
CA ALA A 317 -18.17 16.08 10.49
C ALA A 317 -18.37 16.76 11.86
N PRO A 318 -19.01 17.93 11.92
CA PRO A 318 -19.37 18.52 13.19
C PRO A 318 -20.20 17.48 13.96
N GLU A 319 -19.81 17.23 15.21
CA GLU A 319 -20.49 16.30 16.10
C GLU A 319 -22.00 16.63 16.07
N PRO A 320 -22.91 15.64 15.93
CA PRO A 320 -24.33 15.94 16.04
C PRO A 320 -24.54 16.46 17.45
N ALA A 321 -24.77 17.77 17.55
CA ALA A 321 -24.96 18.46 18.81
C ALA A 321 -25.89 17.63 19.67
N ALA A 322 -25.40 17.22 20.85
CA ALA A 322 -26.21 16.53 21.83
C ALA A 322 -27.55 17.26 21.93
N THR A 323 -28.66 16.53 21.78
CA THR A 323 -30.01 17.03 21.99
C THR A 323 -30.16 17.49 23.44
N THR A 324 -29.60 18.66 23.75
CA THR A 324 -30.18 19.58 24.69
C THR A 324 -31.30 20.23 23.91
N ALA A 325 -32.53 20.10 24.41
CA ALA A 325 -33.67 20.80 23.84
C ALA A 325 -33.25 22.25 23.54
N PRO A 326 -33.41 22.76 22.31
CA PRO A 326 -32.97 24.10 22.01
C PRO A 326 -33.81 25.04 22.86
N ALA A 327 -33.15 25.66 23.85
CA ALA A 327 -33.57 26.97 24.32
C ALA A 327 -33.75 27.84 23.07
N ALA A 328 -34.91 28.47 22.94
CA ALA A 328 -35.30 29.22 21.76
C ALA A 328 -34.14 30.10 21.26
N PRO A 329 -33.83 30.10 19.95
CA PRO A 329 -32.75 30.91 19.42
C PRO A 329 -33.03 32.38 19.74
N SER A 330 -32.10 33.00 20.47
CA SER A 330 -32.07 34.45 20.57
C SER A 330 -31.89 35.00 19.15
N PRO A 331 -32.73 35.94 18.69
CA PRO A 331 -32.67 36.43 17.31
C PRO A 331 -31.29 37.02 17.03
N ALA A 332 -30.70 36.66 15.88
CA ALA A 332 -29.44 37.22 15.41
C ALA A 332 -29.51 38.76 15.45
N PRO A 333 -28.46 39.46 15.90
CA PRO A 333 -28.46 40.91 15.92
C PRO A 333 -28.64 41.44 14.49
N VAL A 334 -29.49 42.44 14.36
CA VAL A 334 -29.83 43.06 13.07
C VAL A 334 -29.30 44.49 13.07
N ALA A 335 -28.37 44.78 12.17
CA ALA A 335 -27.90 46.13 11.93
C ALA A 335 -28.91 46.87 11.05
N VAL A 336 -29.18 48.13 11.40
CA VAL A 336 -29.99 49.03 10.57
C VAL A 336 -29.03 49.88 9.76
N ILE A 337 -29.04 49.69 8.44
CA ILE A 337 -28.13 50.34 7.51
C ILE A 337 -28.92 51.27 6.59
N HIS A 338 -28.48 52.52 6.49
CA HIS A 338 -29.02 53.50 5.58
C HIS A 338 -28.20 53.51 4.29
N LEU A 339 -28.79 53.03 3.20
CA LEU A 339 -28.25 53.14 1.86
C LEU A 339 -28.70 54.45 1.23
N ARG A 340 -27.77 55.28 0.82
CA ARG A 340 -28.00 56.39 -0.11
C ARG A 340 -27.53 55.97 -1.49
N MET A 341 -28.38 56.17 -2.50
CA MET A 341 -28.10 55.74 -3.86
C MET A 341 -28.58 56.79 -4.86
N LEU A 342 -27.68 57.21 -5.76
CA LEU A 342 -27.97 58.10 -6.88
C LEU A 342 -27.58 57.41 -8.19
N LEU A 343 -28.59 57.13 -9.02
CA LEU A 343 -28.41 56.57 -10.35
C LEU A 343 -28.51 57.68 -11.40
N THR A 344 -27.50 57.78 -12.26
CA THR A 344 -27.51 58.66 -13.43
C THR A 344 -27.31 57.86 -14.70
N LYS A 345 -27.92 58.28 -15.81
CA LYS A 345 -27.76 57.62 -17.11
C LYS A 345 -27.25 58.64 -18.13
N PRO A 346 -26.20 58.31 -18.91
CA PRO A 346 -25.77 59.16 -20.02
C PRO A 346 -26.94 59.43 -20.98
N GLY A 347 -27.26 60.70 -21.21
CA GLY A 347 -28.43 61.13 -22.01
C GLY A 347 -29.73 61.40 -21.22
N GLY A 348 -29.72 61.31 -19.88
CA GLY A 348 -30.80 61.83 -19.03
C GLY A 348 -32.10 61.00 -18.99
N SER A 349 -32.06 59.74 -19.42
CA SER A 349 -33.26 58.89 -19.48
C SER A 349 -33.75 58.45 -18.09
N ARG A 350 -34.79 59.12 -17.59
CA ARG A 350 -35.46 58.80 -16.30
C ARG A 350 -36.01 57.37 -16.24
N LYS A 351 -36.59 56.87 -17.34
CA LYS A 351 -37.08 55.48 -17.41
C LYS A 351 -35.94 54.45 -17.28
N GLY A 352 -34.75 54.81 -17.74
CA GLY A 352 -33.57 53.95 -17.66
C GLY A 352 -33.06 53.81 -16.21
N THR A 353 -33.02 54.91 -15.47
CA THR A 353 -32.62 54.91 -14.05
C THR A 353 -33.66 54.24 -13.17
N GLU A 354 -34.96 54.44 -13.45
CA GLU A 354 -36.07 53.77 -12.73
C GLU A 354 -36.00 52.23 -12.91
N ARG A 355 -35.70 51.75 -14.12
CA ARG A 355 -35.52 50.31 -14.38
C ARG A 355 -34.30 49.74 -13.64
N ALA A 356 -33.17 50.46 -13.64
CA ALA A 356 -31.97 50.03 -12.92
C ALA A 356 -32.22 49.94 -11.41
N GLN A 357 -32.92 50.93 -10.85
CA GLN A 357 -33.31 50.95 -9.45
C GLN A 357 -34.24 49.78 -9.08
N GLN A 358 -35.24 49.47 -9.92
CA GLN A 358 -36.13 48.32 -9.70
C GLN A 358 -35.35 46.99 -9.72
N GLN A 359 -34.39 46.83 -10.64
CA GLN A 359 -33.56 45.62 -10.70
C GLN A 359 -32.65 45.48 -9.48
N ILE A 360 -32.03 46.58 -9.05
CA ILE A 360 -31.21 46.62 -7.83
C ILE A 360 -32.04 46.24 -6.61
N GLN A 361 -33.23 46.81 -6.44
CA GLN A 361 -34.10 46.48 -5.31
C GLN A 361 -34.52 45.02 -5.32
N ALA A 362 -34.98 44.53 -6.48
CA ALA A 362 -35.48 43.18 -6.63
C ALA A 362 -34.41 42.11 -6.37
N MET A 363 -33.19 42.33 -6.85
CA MET A 363 -32.12 41.33 -6.76
C MET A 363 -31.34 41.41 -5.45
N HIS A 364 -31.08 42.62 -4.93
CA HIS A 364 -30.06 42.82 -3.89
C HIS A 364 -30.60 43.38 -2.59
N LEU A 365 -31.62 44.25 -2.62
CA LEU A 365 -32.07 44.95 -1.40
C LEU A 365 -33.26 44.26 -0.72
N ASN A 366 -34.14 43.60 -1.47
CA ASN A 366 -35.34 42.94 -0.93
C ASN A 366 -35.01 41.87 0.12
N LYS A 367 -33.87 41.18 -0.02
CA LYS A 367 -33.39 40.18 0.96
C LYS A 367 -33.15 40.78 2.37
N TYR A 368 -32.95 42.09 2.47
CA TYR A 368 -32.73 42.83 3.73
C TYR A 368 -33.95 43.64 4.19
N GLY A 369 -35.14 43.39 3.63
CA GLY A 369 -36.37 44.07 4.08
C GLY A 369 -36.36 45.58 3.80
N VAL A 370 -35.91 45.97 2.61
CA VAL A 370 -35.73 47.36 2.16
C VAL A 370 -36.97 48.25 2.42
N ARG A 371 -36.75 49.42 3.03
CA ARG A 371 -37.78 50.45 3.21
C ARG A 371 -37.30 51.81 2.71
N PRO A 372 -38.00 52.50 1.80
CA PRO A 372 -37.62 53.85 1.41
C PRO A 372 -37.77 54.81 2.60
N ILE A 373 -36.71 55.57 2.89
CA ILE A 373 -36.69 56.56 3.98
C ILE A 373 -37.12 57.94 3.46
N ASP A 374 -36.90 58.22 2.18
CA ASP A 374 -37.27 59.48 1.54
C ASP A 374 -38.33 59.32 0.44
N GLN A 375 -39.06 60.41 0.19
CA GLN A 375 -40.08 60.48 -0.86
C GLN A 375 -39.47 60.50 -2.26
N ASP A 376 -38.19 60.90 -2.37
CA ASP A 376 -37.43 60.96 -3.62
C ASP A 376 -36.87 59.60 -4.07
N GLY A 377 -37.00 58.56 -3.24
CA GLY A 377 -36.63 57.18 -3.56
C GLY A 377 -35.12 56.97 -3.75
N ARG A 378 -34.30 57.75 -3.04
CA ARG A 378 -32.82 57.69 -3.10
C ARG A 378 -32.20 57.17 -1.81
N ARG A 379 -32.97 57.09 -0.71
CA ARG A 379 -32.50 56.55 0.56
C ARG A 379 -33.35 55.39 1.02
N PHE A 380 -32.68 54.34 1.49
CA PHE A 380 -33.30 53.10 1.91
C PHE A 380 -32.76 52.64 3.25
N GLU A 381 -33.64 52.13 4.12
CA GLU A 381 -33.30 51.39 5.32
C GLU A 381 -33.21 49.91 4.97
N LEU A 382 -32.10 49.29 5.34
CA LEU A 382 -31.85 47.86 5.21
C LEU A 382 -31.66 47.28 6.61
N ARG A 383 -32.23 46.09 6.83
CA ARG A 383 -32.09 45.33 8.07
C ARG A 383 -31.20 44.13 7.79
N VAL A 384 -29.92 44.28 8.09
CA VAL A 384 -28.89 43.30 7.76
C VAL A 384 -28.61 42.45 8.99
N PRO A 385 -29.03 41.17 9.01
CA PRO A 385 -28.66 40.26 10.10
C PRO A 385 -27.17 39.96 10.01
N PHE A 386 -26.48 39.98 11.15
CA PHE A 386 -25.05 39.68 11.20
C PHE A 386 -24.72 38.76 12.38
N GLN A 387 -23.60 38.05 12.28
CA GLN A 387 -23.09 37.18 13.34
C GLN A 387 -22.07 37.91 14.21
N ASP A 388 -21.18 38.66 13.56
CA ASP A 388 -20.18 39.55 14.17
C ASP A 388 -19.91 40.76 13.24
N ARG A 389 -19.06 41.69 13.69
CA ARG A 389 -18.80 42.95 12.97
C ARG A 389 -18.00 42.76 11.68
N GLU A 390 -17.07 41.82 11.65
CA GLU A 390 -16.26 41.53 10.46
C GLU A 390 -17.13 40.94 9.34
N ALA A 391 -18.04 40.02 9.69
CA ALA A 391 -19.01 39.47 8.73
C ALA A 391 -20.01 40.52 8.22
N LEU A 392 -20.38 41.51 9.05
CA LEU A 392 -21.22 42.62 8.60
C LEU A 392 -20.46 43.49 7.58
N ASP A 393 -19.21 43.83 7.85
CA ASP A 393 -18.38 44.64 6.95
C ASP A 393 -18.22 43.97 5.57
N ASP A 394 -17.88 42.69 5.55
CA ASP A 394 -17.76 41.91 4.30
C ASP A 394 -19.08 41.90 3.52
N THR A 395 -20.20 41.70 4.22
CA THR A 395 -21.53 41.67 3.59
C THR A 395 -21.89 43.01 2.96
N LEU A 396 -21.56 44.14 3.62
CA LEU A 396 -21.89 45.47 3.11
C LEU A 396 -20.98 45.89 1.94
N LEU A 397 -19.70 45.51 1.96
CA LEU A 397 -18.79 45.73 0.85
C LEU A 397 -19.19 44.89 -0.38
N GLU A 398 -19.53 43.61 -0.18
CA GLU A 398 -20.03 42.78 -1.27
C GLU A 398 -21.34 43.34 -1.85
N LEU A 399 -22.23 43.83 -0.99
CA LEU A 399 -23.47 44.48 -1.43
C LEU A 399 -23.16 45.67 -2.33
N LEU A 400 -22.29 46.60 -1.92
CA LEU A 400 -21.92 47.77 -2.76
C LEU A 400 -21.44 47.33 -4.14
N ASP A 401 -20.54 46.34 -4.19
CA ASP A 401 -20.03 45.76 -5.44
C ASP A 401 -21.16 45.21 -6.34
N GLU A 402 -22.12 44.48 -5.76
CA GLU A 402 -23.30 43.97 -6.46
C GLU A 402 -24.17 45.10 -7.04
N LEU A 403 -24.34 46.19 -6.28
CA LEU A 403 -25.08 47.38 -6.73
C LEU A 403 -24.38 48.05 -7.92
N PHE A 404 -23.07 48.29 -7.83
CA PHE A 404 -22.28 48.91 -8.91
C PHE A 404 -22.29 48.08 -10.19
N ARG A 405 -22.15 46.76 -10.09
CA ARG A 405 -22.20 45.85 -11.25
C ARG A 405 -23.58 45.88 -11.93
N THR A 406 -24.64 45.91 -11.13
CA THR A 406 -26.01 45.93 -11.65
C THR A 406 -26.36 47.28 -12.29
N ALA A 407 -25.90 48.39 -11.71
CA ALA A 407 -26.05 49.70 -12.33
C ALA A 407 -25.30 49.79 -13.67
N SER A 408 -24.07 49.29 -13.71
CA SER A 408 -23.23 49.27 -14.91
C SER A 408 -23.85 48.43 -16.02
N SER A 409 -24.43 47.26 -15.70
CA SER A 409 -25.12 46.41 -16.69
C SER A 409 -26.37 47.08 -17.28
N CYS A 410 -27.00 47.99 -16.53
CA CYS A 410 -28.08 48.85 -16.99
C CYS A 410 -27.61 50.11 -17.72
N SER A 411 -26.30 50.24 -17.98
CA SER A 411 -25.65 51.44 -18.51
C SER A 411 -25.98 52.70 -17.69
N CYS A 412 -26.02 52.56 -16.36
CA CYS A 412 -26.18 53.67 -15.41
C CYS A 412 -24.89 53.81 -14.60
N VAL A 413 -24.57 55.04 -14.22
CA VAL A 413 -23.53 55.36 -13.24
C VAL A 413 -24.20 55.44 -11.88
N LEU A 414 -23.61 54.76 -10.89
CA LEU A 414 -24.08 54.71 -9.52
C LEU A 414 -23.15 55.50 -8.62
N GLU A 415 -23.72 56.29 -7.72
CA GLU A 415 -23.06 56.75 -6.50
C GLU A 415 -23.85 56.15 -5.34
N ALA A 416 -23.20 55.33 -4.52
CA ALA A 416 -23.84 54.66 -3.40
C ALA A 416 -22.98 54.81 -2.14
N SER A 417 -23.65 54.96 -1.00
CA SER A 417 -23.01 54.91 0.32
C SER A 417 -23.92 54.25 1.34
N LEU A 418 -23.32 53.47 2.24
CA LEU A 418 -23.98 52.80 3.35
C LEU A 418 -23.54 53.46 4.66
N HIS A 419 -24.47 53.67 5.58
CA HIS A 419 -24.20 54.24 6.89
C HIS A 419 -24.96 53.47 7.97
N GLU A 420 -24.29 53.12 9.07
CA GLU A 420 -24.92 52.53 10.25
C GLU A 420 -25.10 53.62 11.33
N PRO A 421 -26.33 54.12 11.57
CA PRO A 421 -26.54 55.21 12.53
C PRO A 421 -26.18 54.87 13.98
N ALA A 422 -26.16 53.57 14.33
CA ALA A 422 -25.90 53.11 15.69
C ALA A 422 -24.41 53.21 16.09
N THR A 423 -23.50 53.12 15.11
CA THR A 423 -22.04 53.14 15.31
C THR A 423 -21.34 54.27 14.59
N ASP A 424 -22.06 54.96 13.70
CA ASP A 424 -21.55 55.96 12.78
C ASP A 424 -20.54 55.39 11.76
N ALA A 425 -20.58 54.08 11.52
CA ALA A 425 -19.76 53.44 10.50
C ALA A 425 -20.30 53.72 9.08
N THR A 426 -19.40 53.91 8.12
CA THR A 426 -19.72 54.21 6.72
C THR A 426 -18.95 53.32 5.76
N TRP A 427 -19.60 52.91 4.67
CA TRP A 427 -19.01 52.15 3.56
C TRP A 427 -19.39 52.85 2.24
N ASP A 428 -18.40 53.21 1.42
CA ASP A 428 -18.56 53.97 0.17
C ASP A 428 -17.95 53.24 -1.03
#